data_AF-A0A938LTA7-F1
#
_entry.id   AF-A0A938LTA7-F1
#
_cell.length_a   1.000
_cell.length_b   1.000
_cell.length_c   1.000
_cell.angle_alpha   90.00
_cell.angle_beta   90.00
_cell.angle_gamma   90.00
#
_symmetry.space_group_name_H-M   'P 1'
#
loop_
_entity.id
_entity.type
_entity.pdbx_description
1 polymer ?
#
loop_
_entity_poly.entity_id
_entity_poly.type
_entity_poly.pdbx_seq_one_letter_code
_entity_poly.pdbx_strand_id
1 'polypeptide(L)'
;MSIINPLSRLSRSYRKQSLAAMRIPAALSVNRELITLCWSIGRDIIERQHAAGWGAAVIDRLGADIPREFPALAGLSRGNIYRMRAFYLAYPQDPAIVAQPARQGRRRIVSQPARQTDALPKESS
;
A
#
# COMPACT_ATOMS: atom_id res chain seq x y z
N MET A 1 -30.56 -29.56 -24.40
CA MET A 1 -30.99 -28.18 -24.05
C MET A 1 -31.08 -28.10 -22.52
N SER A 2 -30.04 -27.61 -21.85
CA SER A 2 -29.92 -27.71 -20.38
C SER A 2 -30.71 -26.58 -19.70
N ILE A 3 -31.79 -26.93 -19.00
CA ILE A 3 -32.57 -25.99 -18.20
C ILE A 3 -31.76 -25.66 -16.96
N ILE A 4 -31.07 -24.51 -16.97
CA ILE A 4 -30.28 -24.07 -15.82
C ILE A 4 -31.26 -23.62 -14.71
N ASN A 5 -31.36 -24.42 -13.65
CA ASN A 5 -32.20 -24.20 -12.48
C ASN A 5 -31.98 -22.80 -11.85
N PRO A 6 -32.99 -21.92 -11.81
CA PRO A 6 -32.84 -20.52 -11.41
C PRO A 6 -32.50 -20.33 -9.92
N LEU A 7 -32.92 -21.23 -9.05
CA LEU A 7 -32.64 -21.15 -7.60
C LEU A 7 -31.16 -21.34 -7.30
N SER A 8 -30.48 -22.22 -8.05
CA SER A 8 -29.04 -22.44 -7.92
C SER A 8 -28.20 -21.22 -8.35
N ARG A 9 -28.69 -20.46 -9.35
CA ARG A 9 -28.04 -19.23 -9.82
C ARG A 9 -28.19 -18.09 -8.82
N LEU A 10 -29.36 -17.95 -8.20
CA LEU A 10 -29.63 -16.96 -7.17
C LEU A 10 -28.77 -17.17 -5.92
N SER A 11 -28.68 -18.41 -5.41
CA SER A 11 -27.81 -18.73 -4.26
C SER A 11 -26.32 -18.47 -4.54
N ARG A 12 -25.84 -18.80 -5.75
CA ARG A 12 -24.45 -18.53 -6.15
C ARG A 12 -24.18 -17.01 -6.27
N SER A 13 -25.13 -16.24 -6.81
CA SER A 13 -25.05 -14.78 -6.91
C SER A 13 -24.97 -14.11 -5.52
N TYR A 14 -25.89 -14.49 -4.62
CA TYR A 14 -25.95 -13.96 -3.27
C TYR A 14 -24.67 -14.23 -2.49
N ARG A 15 -24.12 -15.46 -2.55
CA ARG A 15 -22.84 -15.79 -1.91
C ARG A 15 -21.67 -14.97 -2.45
N LYS A 16 -21.61 -14.73 -3.76
CA LYS A 16 -20.58 -13.89 -4.38
C LYS A 16 -20.68 -12.43 -3.91
N GLN A 17 -21.88 -11.88 -3.84
CA GLN A 17 -22.11 -10.51 -3.35
C GLN A 17 -21.79 -10.37 -1.87
N SER A 18 -22.22 -11.33 -1.04
CA SER A 18 -21.88 -11.37 0.39
C SER A 18 -20.37 -11.45 0.60
N LEU A 19 -19.68 -12.32 -0.15
CA LEU A 19 -18.22 -12.39 -0.12
C LEU A 19 -17.58 -11.05 -0.55
N ALA A 20 -18.03 -10.46 -1.66
CA ALA A 20 -17.51 -9.18 -2.12
C ALA A 20 -17.71 -8.05 -1.11
N ALA A 21 -18.88 -7.99 -0.46
CA ALA A 21 -19.19 -7.02 0.58
C ALA A 21 -18.31 -7.18 1.82
N MET A 22 -17.92 -8.41 2.16
CA MET A 22 -17.05 -8.69 3.32
C MET A 22 -15.55 -8.53 3.02
N ARG A 23 -15.12 -8.54 1.75
CA ARG A 23 -13.69 -8.48 1.39
C ARG A 23 -13.00 -7.18 1.79
N ILE A 24 -13.64 -6.04 1.55
CA ILE A 24 -13.08 -4.72 1.88
C ILE A 24 -12.91 -4.55 3.39
N PRO A 25 -13.95 -4.75 4.23
CA PRO A 25 -13.79 -4.59 5.68
C PRO A 25 -12.80 -5.61 6.28
N ALA A 26 -12.76 -6.84 5.77
CA ALA A 26 -11.74 -7.81 6.17
C ALA A 26 -10.33 -7.32 5.84
N ALA A 27 -10.12 -6.82 4.62
CA ALA A 27 -8.83 -6.26 4.22
C ALA A 27 -8.43 -5.04 5.05
N LEU A 28 -9.38 -4.16 5.40
CA LEU A 28 -9.12 -3.02 6.28
C LEU A 28 -8.71 -3.45 7.68
N SER A 29 -9.39 -4.44 8.26
CA SER A 29 -9.04 -4.99 9.57
C SER A 29 -7.63 -5.58 9.56
N VAL A 30 -7.30 -6.39 8.54
CA VAL A 30 -5.95 -6.97 8.40
C VAL A 30 -4.91 -5.87 8.18
N ASN A 31 -5.20 -4.89 7.32
CA ASN A 31 -4.27 -3.80 7.03
C ASN A 31 -3.97 -2.97 8.30
N ARG A 32 -4.96 -2.74 9.15
CA ARG A 32 -4.76 -2.06 10.44
C ARG A 32 -3.75 -2.83 11.30
N GLU A 33 -3.93 -4.13 11.46
CA GLU A 33 -2.99 -4.96 12.24
C GLU A 33 -1.60 -5.01 11.60
N LEU A 34 -1.53 -5.08 10.27
CA LEU A 34 -0.25 -5.06 9.54
C LEU A 34 0.50 -3.75 9.77
N ILE A 35 -0.18 -2.60 9.73
CA ILE A 35 0.44 -1.29 10.01
C ILE A 35 0.95 -1.25 11.45
N THR A 36 0.14 -1.68 12.42
CA THR A 36 0.54 -1.75 13.83
C THR A 36 1.78 -2.61 14.03
N LEU A 37 1.79 -3.81 13.43
CA LEU A 37 2.92 -4.73 13.48
C LEU A 37 4.18 -4.13 12.84
N CYS A 38 4.05 -3.54 11.65
CA CYS A 38 5.19 -2.90 10.97
C CYS A 38 5.79 -1.78 11.83
N TRP A 39 4.94 -0.99 12.48
CA TRP A 39 5.38 0.07 13.38
C TRP A 39 6.09 -0.49 14.62
N SER A 40 5.53 -1.52 15.27
CA SER A 40 6.12 -2.11 16.47
C SER A 40 7.47 -2.76 16.18
N ILE A 41 7.61 -3.49 15.06
CA ILE A 41 8.88 -4.05 14.63
C ILE A 41 9.90 -2.94 14.39
N GLY A 42 9.49 -1.84 13.75
CA GLY A 42 10.35 -0.68 13.54
C GLY A 42 10.87 -0.07 14.85
N ARG A 43 10.00 0.06 15.85
CA ARG A 43 10.36 0.51 17.21
C ARG A 43 11.37 -0.41 17.85
N ASP A 44 11.07 -1.69 17.88
CA ASP A 44 11.89 -2.70 18.55
C ASP A 44 13.29 -2.79 17.90
N ILE A 45 13.39 -2.58 16.58
CA ILE A 45 14.68 -2.47 15.89
C ILE A 45 15.49 -1.28 16.44
N ILE A 46 14.88 -0.10 16.55
CA ILE A 46 15.59 1.09 17.06
C ILE A 46 16.02 0.88 18.51
N GLU A 47 15.13 0.40 19.37
CA GLU A 47 15.45 0.10 20.78
C GLU A 47 16.61 -0.88 20.90
N ARG A 48 16.60 -1.96 20.11
CA ARG A 48 17.70 -2.94 20.08
C ARG A 48 18.97 -2.36 19.49
N GLN A 49 18.91 -1.49 18.47
CA GLN A 49 20.09 -0.82 17.94
C GLN A 49 20.80 0.05 18.99
N HIS A 50 20.06 0.62 19.94
CA HIS A 50 20.62 1.39 21.06
C HIS A 50 21.10 0.53 22.23
N ALA A 51 20.62 -0.71 22.36
CA ALA A 51 21.08 -1.65 23.38
C ALA A 51 22.49 -2.18 23.07
N ALA A 52 23.33 -2.26 24.10
CA ALA A 52 24.68 -2.81 23.97
C ALA A 52 24.63 -4.26 23.41
N GLY A 53 25.42 -4.53 22.36
CA GLY A 53 25.58 -5.88 21.79
C GLY A 53 24.75 -6.20 20.53
N TRP A 54 23.79 -5.35 20.15
CA TRP A 54 22.94 -5.58 18.97
C TRP A 54 23.37 -4.78 17.74
N GLY A 55 23.85 -3.54 17.91
CA GLY A 55 24.56 -2.76 16.88
C GLY A 55 23.79 -2.58 15.56
N ALA A 56 24.48 -2.29 14.46
CA ALA A 56 23.84 -2.09 13.15
C ALA A 56 23.26 -3.39 12.52
N ALA A 57 23.69 -4.55 13.00
CA ALA A 57 23.38 -5.86 12.40
C ALA A 57 21.99 -6.43 12.76
N VAL A 58 21.18 -5.72 13.55
CA VAL A 58 19.84 -6.18 13.97
C VAL A 58 18.95 -6.52 12.76
N ILE A 59 18.99 -5.69 11.71
CA ILE A 59 18.17 -5.90 10.51
C ILE A 59 18.57 -7.19 9.79
N ASP A 60 19.86 -7.50 9.75
CA ASP A 60 20.41 -8.66 9.05
C ASP A 60 20.04 -9.95 9.79
N ARG A 61 20.14 -9.93 11.12
CA ARG A 61 19.70 -11.06 11.97
C ARG A 61 18.20 -11.30 11.85
N LEU A 62 17.37 -10.27 12.05
CA LEU A 62 15.92 -10.40 11.93
C LEU A 62 15.49 -10.83 10.52
N GLY A 63 16.17 -10.34 9.48
CA GLY A 63 15.90 -10.73 8.10
C GLY A 63 16.26 -12.18 7.76
N ALA A 64 17.11 -12.82 8.55
CA ALA A 64 17.43 -14.24 8.42
C ALA A 64 16.58 -15.11 9.34
N ASP A 65 16.35 -14.66 10.58
CA ASP A 65 15.68 -15.44 11.62
C ASP A 65 14.17 -15.51 11.40
N ILE A 66 13.53 -14.39 11.04
CA ILE A 66 12.06 -14.34 10.91
C ILE A 66 11.54 -15.26 9.79
N PRO A 67 12.12 -15.27 8.57
CA PRO A 67 11.70 -16.23 7.55
C PRO A 67 11.94 -17.70 7.94
N ARG A 68 12.95 -17.97 8.79
CA ARG A 68 13.26 -19.31 9.28
C ARG A 68 12.23 -19.79 10.30
N GLU A 69 11.80 -18.92 11.19
CA GLU A 69 10.81 -19.21 12.23
C GLU A 69 9.37 -19.20 11.68
N PHE A 70 9.11 -18.34 10.69
CA PHE A 70 7.78 -18.15 10.12
C PHE A 70 7.79 -18.28 8.59
N PRO A 71 8.06 -19.48 8.05
CA PRO A 71 8.17 -19.68 6.60
C PRO A 71 6.85 -19.42 5.85
N ALA A 72 5.69 -19.52 6.53
CA ALA A 72 4.38 -19.23 5.95
C ALA A 72 4.06 -17.73 5.88
N LEU A 73 4.80 -16.87 6.61
CA LEU A 73 4.61 -15.42 6.62
C LEU A 73 5.44 -14.76 5.51
N ALA A 74 4.82 -14.58 4.36
CA ALA A 74 5.38 -13.77 3.29
C ALA A 74 5.42 -12.28 3.72
N GLY A 75 6.51 -11.60 3.39
CA GLY A 75 6.64 -10.15 3.58
C GLY A 75 7.63 -9.72 4.66
N LEU A 76 8.25 -10.61 5.42
CA LEU A 76 9.26 -10.26 6.45
C LEU A 76 10.70 -10.43 5.95
N SER A 77 10.96 -10.06 4.69
CA SER A 77 12.32 -10.03 4.15
C SER A 77 13.16 -8.92 4.78
N ARG A 78 14.49 -9.05 4.73
CA ARG A 78 15.44 -8.00 5.14
C ARG A 78 15.07 -6.60 4.63
N GLY A 79 14.69 -6.50 3.35
CA GLY A 79 14.27 -5.23 2.75
C GLY A 79 12.99 -4.66 3.34
N ASN A 80 12.03 -5.51 3.72
CA ASN A 80 10.81 -5.05 4.37
C ASN A 80 11.06 -4.65 5.83
N ILE A 81 11.92 -5.37 6.54
CA ILE A 81 12.37 -5.03 7.90
C ILE A 81 13.08 -3.66 7.91
N TYR A 82 13.92 -3.40 6.91
CA TYR A 82 14.51 -2.07 6.73
C TYR A 82 13.44 -0.98 6.56
N ARG A 83 12.38 -1.25 5.78
CA ARG A 83 11.24 -0.33 5.61
C ARG A 83 10.45 -0.14 6.90
N MET A 84 10.27 -1.18 7.71
CA MET A 84 9.62 -1.08 9.03
C MET A 84 10.40 -0.14 9.96
N ARG A 85 11.73 -0.26 10.00
CA ARG A 85 12.59 0.70 10.71
C ARG A 85 12.40 2.12 10.20
N ALA A 86 12.46 2.31 8.88
CA ALA A 86 12.27 3.63 8.27
C ALA A 86 10.87 4.20 8.57
N PHE A 87 9.84 3.35 8.59
CA PHE A 87 8.48 3.73 8.92
C PHE A 87 8.36 4.23 10.36
N TYR A 88 8.93 3.51 11.34
CA TYR A 88 8.94 3.98 12.73
C TYR A 88 9.66 5.32 12.88
N LEU A 89 10.82 5.49 12.24
CA LEU A 89 11.57 6.75 12.27
C LEU A 89 10.84 7.93 11.61
N ALA A 90 10.00 7.66 10.60
CA ALA A 90 9.23 8.69 9.91
C ALA A 90 8.00 9.17 10.70
N TYR A 91 7.53 8.37 11.67
CA TYR A 91 6.34 8.65 12.47
C TYR A 91 6.60 8.44 13.98
N PRO A 92 7.44 9.31 14.59
CA PRO A 92 7.67 9.29 16.04
C PRO A 92 6.37 9.60 16.79
N GLN A 93 6.24 9.06 18.01
CA GLN A 93 5.05 9.22 18.87
C GLN A 93 4.80 10.66 19.32
N ASP A 94 5.79 11.53 19.18
CA ASP A 94 5.64 12.97 19.38
C ASP A 94 5.45 13.62 18.01
N PRO A 95 4.20 13.92 17.60
CA PRO A 95 3.94 14.58 16.34
C PRO A 95 4.31 16.05 16.53
N ALA A 96 5.59 16.39 16.40
CA ALA A 96 5.92 17.67 15.79
C ALA A 96 5.16 17.65 14.46
N ILE A 97 4.07 18.42 14.38
CA ILE A 97 3.15 18.46 13.23
C ILE A 97 4.01 18.74 12.00
N VAL A 98 4.45 17.69 11.33
CA VAL A 98 5.18 17.81 10.08
C VAL A 98 4.15 18.26 9.09
N ALA A 99 4.18 19.56 8.80
CA ALA A 99 3.43 20.19 7.73
C ALA A 99 3.45 19.25 6.53
N GLN A 100 2.27 19.01 5.98
CA GLN A 100 2.11 18.19 4.77
C GLN A 100 3.20 18.58 3.77
N PRO A 101 3.98 17.64 3.21
CA PRO A 101 4.71 17.95 2.01
C PRO A 101 3.64 18.23 0.97
N ALA A 102 3.32 19.52 0.80
CA ALA A 102 2.50 19.99 -0.29
C ALA A 102 3.14 19.38 -1.52
N ARG A 103 2.46 18.38 -2.10
CA ARG A 103 2.83 17.80 -3.37
C ARG A 103 2.78 18.99 -4.32
N GLN A 104 3.94 19.59 -4.62
CA GLN A 104 4.01 20.76 -5.48
C GLN A 104 3.41 20.32 -6.80
N GLY A 105 2.17 20.74 -7.01
CA GLY A 105 1.47 20.53 -8.24
C GLY A 105 2.23 21.31 -9.29
N ARG A 106 3.14 20.63 -10.01
CA ARG A 106 3.42 21.02 -11.38
C ARG A 106 2.17 20.66 -12.19
N ARG A 107 1.10 21.46 -12.03
CA ARG A 107 0.16 21.71 -13.13
C ARG A 107 0.99 22.39 -14.19
N ARG A 108 1.66 21.58 -15.02
CA ARG A 108 2.05 22.03 -16.34
C ARG A 108 0.72 22.10 -17.08
N ILE A 109 0.06 23.26 -16.99
CA ILE A 109 -0.92 23.65 -17.99
C ILE A 109 -0.09 23.66 -19.27
N VAL A 110 -0.14 22.56 -20.01
CA VAL A 110 0.33 22.56 -21.38
C VAL A 110 -0.63 23.50 -22.08
N SER A 111 -0.18 24.74 -22.29
CA SER A 111 -0.81 25.66 -23.22
C SER A 111 -0.86 24.92 -24.55
N GLN A 112 -2.04 24.47 -24.95
CA GLN A 112 -2.28 24.07 -26.33
C GLN A 112 -2.10 25.33 -27.17
N PRO A 113 -1.13 25.40 -28.10
CA PRO A 113 -1.16 26.46 -29.08
C PRO A 113 -2.42 26.26 -29.91
N ALA A 114 -3.19 27.33 -30.06
CA ALA A 114 -4.32 27.40 -30.95
C ALA A 114 -3.93 26.78 -32.30
N ARG A 115 -4.68 25.78 -32.76
CA ARG A 115 -4.74 25.50 -34.19
C ARG A 115 -5.32 26.76 -34.82
N GLN A 116 -4.42 27.56 -35.38
CA GLN A 116 -4.72 28.53 -36.40
C GLN A 116 -5.56 27.82 -37.47
N THR A 117 -6.86 28.11 -37.48
CA THR A 117 -7.75 27.79 -38.59
C THR A 117 -7.36 28.71 -39.74
N ASP A 118 -6.39 28.29 -40.53
CA ASP A 118 -6.19 28.80 -41.87
C ASP A 118 -7.01 27.97 -42.86
N ALA A 119 -7.56 28.68 -43.84
CA ALA A 119 -8.23 28.26 -45.07
C ALA A 119 -9.74 27.99 -45.00
N LEU A 120 -10.50 29.04 -45.32
CA LEU A 120 -11.80 28.98 -46.01
C LEU A 120 -11.69 28.08 -47.26
N PRO A 121 -12.64 27.17 -47.53
CA PRO A 121 -12.81 26.62 -48.86
C PRO A 121 -13.55 27.64 -49.73
N LYS A 122 -12.95 27.97 -50.88
CA LYS A 122 -13.67 28.62 -51.97
C LYS A 122 -14.60 27.59 -52.59
N GLU A 123 -15.91 27.81 -52.48
CA GLU A 123 -16.87 27.17 -53.38
C GLU A 123 -17.42 28.24 -54.30
N SER A 124 -16.93 28.21 -55.54
CA SER A 124 -17.59 28.78 -56.70
C SER A 124 -18.59 27.76 -57.21
N SER A 125 -19.87 28.10 -57.21
CA SER A 125 -20.74 27.95 -58.39
C SER A 125 -22.04 28.70 -58.22
#